data_AF-A0AA41W3F7-F1
#
_entry.id   AF-A0AA41W3F7-F1
#
_cell.length_a   1.000
_cell.length_b   1.000
_cell.length_c   1.000
_cell.angle_alpha   90.00
_cell.angle_beta   90.00
_cell.angle_gamma   90.00
#
_symmetry.space_group_name_H-M   'P 1'
#
loop_
_entity.id
_entity.type
_entity.pdbx_description
1 polymer ?
#
loop_
_entity_poly.entity_id
_entity_poly.type
_entity_poly.pdbx_seq_one_letter_code
_entity_poly.pdbx_strand_id
1 'polypeptide(L)'
;MDLHSRSVRYFTVWVLIITIVISLSGSSVASENRRPKNVEVSLRAKWSGTPLLLEAGELLSKEWKDLFWEFIEVWLRSDNDSETSSAKHCVTKIAKHGRSLLSEPLSSMFEFSLTLRSSSPRLVLYRQLAEESISSFPQVDETNSRHVAADTMEEGGASPGSKGADNMLVGMNPQGPNGKCCWVDTGAVLYSDVSELQLWLDLHTGSSGDSFEPPEIYDFDHVHFGSTTESPVAILYGALGTSCFKAFHVVLAEASRKGRVKYVVRPVLPSGCEATTGSCGAVGTGDSLNLGGYGVELALKNMEYKAMDDSAIKKGVTLEDPQTEDLTQDVRGFIFSKILERKPEMTAEIMAFRDYLLSSTVSETLDVWELKDLGHQTAQRIVHASDPLQSMQEINQNFPTVVSSLSRMKIPRRTIKKLLSTLPPSEASSFRVDFRSTHVRYLNNLEKDDLYKRWRSNINDSVDTILSMYANNFPIRFGVILYSAKLIKKIEQQAGELPLSSAGKDGSMEDISSLIIRLFIYIEENYGPQLAFQFLSNVNKLRSEEDLTEETLEVHHVEGAFVETILPKVKSPPQDVLLKLQKELTFKERAEESSLFVFNLGLFKLKCCLLMNGLVSEPTE
;
A
#
# COMPACT_ATOMS: atom_id res chain seq x y z
N MET A 1 -8.44 -71.46 -64.36
CA MET A 1 -8.97 -70.62 -63.26
C MET A 1 -8.00 -70.46 -62.08
N ASP A 2 -6.72 -70.85 -62.18
CA ASP A 2 -5.81 -70.89 -61.01
C ASP A 2 -4.77 -69.76 -60.88
N LEU A 3 -4.55 -68.92 -61.91
CA LEU A 3 -3.57 -67.82 -61.79
C LEU A 3 -4.11 -66.60 -61.05
N HIS A 4 -5.41 -66.29 -61.20
CA HIS A 4 -6.01 -65.10 -60.58
C HIS A 4 -6.23 -65.28 -59.07
N SER A 5 -6.59 -66.50 -58.64
CA SER A 5 -6.72 -66.86 -57.22
C SER A 5 -5.39 -66.79 -56.46
N ARG A 6 -4.28 -67.17 -57.12
CA ARG A 6 -2.93 -67.06 -56.53
C ARG A 6 -2.48 -65.60 -56.38
N SER A 7 -2.66 -64.76 -57.41
CA SER A 7 -2.28 -63.34 -57.38
C SER A 7 -3.03 -62.55 -56.28
N VAL A 8 -4.34 -62.80 -56.14
CA VAL A 8 -5.14 -62.17 -55.08
C VAL A 8 -4.68 -62.61 -53.70
N ARG A 9 -4.31 -63.89 -53.52
CA ARG A 9 -3.76 -64.39 -52.25
C ARG A 9 -2.42 -63.74 -51.89
N TYR A 10 -1.51 -63.59 -52.86
CA TYR A 10 -0.23 -62.92 -52.61
C TYR A 10 -0.41 -61.43 -52.28
N PHE A 11 -1.35 -60.75 -52.95
CA PHE A 11 -1.69 -59.36 -52.65
C PHE A 11 -2.29 -59.22 -51.25
N THR A 12 -3.23 -60.09 -50.87
CA THR A 12 -3.80 -60.07 -49.51
C THR A 12 -2.78 -60.38 -48.43
N VAL A 13 -1.81 -61.28 -48.69
CA VAL A 13 -0.74 -61.60 -47.75
C VAL A 13 0.25 -60.43 -47.63
N TRP A 14 0.56 -59.75 -48.74
CA TRP A 14 1.41 -58.55 -48.71
C TRP A 14 0.75 -57.39 -47.96
N VAL A 15 -0.54 -57.16 -48.18
CA VAL A 15 -1.32 -56.17 -47.43
C VAL A 15 -1.35 -56.55 -45.95
N LEU A 16 -1.53 -57.83 -45.61
CA LEU A 16 -1.51 -58.30 -44.22
C LEU A 16 -0.13 -58.05 -43.57
N ILE A 17 0.95 -58.35 -44.28
CA ILE A 17 2.32 -58.13 -43.79
C ILE A 17 2.59 -56.64 -43.60
N ILE A 18 2.15 -55.77 -44.52
CA ILE A 18 2.28 -54.32 -44.37
C ILE A 18 1.46 -53.82 -43.17
N THR A 19 0.22 -54.30 -43.00
CA THR A 19 -0.59 -53.92 -41.82
C THR A 19 0.03 -54.42 -40.52
N ILE A 20 0.64 -55.61 -40.52
CA ILE A 20 1.33 -56.18 -39.37
C ILE A 20 2.60 -55.37 -39.06
N VAL A 21 3.39 -54.99 -40.06
CA VAL A 21 4.59 -54.17 -39.88
C VAL A 21 4.24 -52.77 -39.40
N ILE A 22 3.17 -52.15 -39.90
CA ILE A 22 2.68 -50.84 -39.42
C ILE A 22 2.16 -50.96 -37.98
N SER A 23 1.51 -52.07 -37.63
CA SER A 23 1.05 -52.33 -36.25
C SER A 23 2.17 -52.67 -35.27
N LEU A 24 3.27 -53.29 -35.72
CA LEU A 24 4.45 -53.59 -34.89
C LEU A 24 5.47 -52.44 -34.81
N SER A 25 5.48 -51.52 -35.77
CA SER A 25 6.31 -50.29 -35.72
C SER A 25 5.60 -49.14 -35.01
N GLY A 26 4.35 -49.33 -34.58
CA GLY A 26 3.66 -48.52 -33.58
C GLY A 26 4.22 -48.75 -32.17
N SER A 27 5.55 -48.75 -32.01
CA SER A 27 6.14 -48.42 -30.72
C SER A 27 5.66 -47.01 -30.41
N SER A 28 4.65 -46.88 -29.56
CA SER A 28 4.43 -45.61 -28.87
C SER A 28 5.73 -45.33 -28.12
N VAL A 29 6.60 -44.54 -28.73
CA VAL A 29 7.53 -43.71 -27.98
C VAL A 29 6.61 -42.79 -27.22
N ALA A 30 6.14 -43.27 -26.06
CA ALA A 30 5.69 -42.39 -25.02
C ALA A 30 6.92 -41.54 -24.72
N SER A 31 6.99 -40.38 -25.38
CA SER A 31 7.74 -39.25 -24.85
C SER A 31 7.17 -39.06 -23.46
N GLU A 32 7.86 -39.64 -22.48
CA GLU A 32 7.64 -39.32 -21.09
C GLU A 32 7.98 -37.83 -21.02
N ASN A 33 6.96 -36.99 -21.20
CA ASN A 33 7.04 -35.57 -20.95
C ASN A 33 7.44 -35.47 -19.49
N ARG A 34 8.75 -35.42 -19.24
CA ARG A 34 9.32 -35.22 -17.92
C ARG A 34 8.63 -33.99 -17.38
N ARG A 35 7.71 -34.19 -16.43
CA ARG A 35 7.06 -33.08 -15.76
C ARG A 35 8.17 -32.17 -15.23
N PRO A 36 8.10 -30.86 -15.47
CA PRO A 36 9.11 -29.95 -14.95
C PRO A 36 9.23 -30.19 -13.45
N LYS A 37 10.46 -30.22 -12.94
CA LYS A 37 10.71 -30.32 -11.51
C LYS A 37 10.26 -29.00 -10.88
N ASN A 38 9.09 -29.00 -10.27
CA ASN A 38 8.53 -27.82 -9.62
C ASN A 38 8.97 -27.79 -8.16
N VAL A 39 9.29 -26.61 -7.65
CA VAL A 39 9.53 -26.36 -6.23
C VAL A 39 8.27 -25.70 -5.67
N GLU A 40 7.69 -26.27 -4.61
CA GLU A 40 6.51 -25.74 -3.94
C GLU A 40 6.89 -25.22 -2.55
N VAL A 41 6.47 -24.00 -2.23
CA VAL A 41 6.75 -23.34 -0.95
C VAL A 41 5.46 -22.77 -0.39
N SER A 42 5.12 -23.15 0.84
CA SER A 42 3.97 -22.63 1.59
C SER A 42 4.43 -22.01 2.91
N LEU A 43 3.90 -20.83 3.23
CA LEU A 43 4.13 -20.17 4.52
C LEU A 43 2.92 -20.40 5.43
N ARG A 44 3.17 -20.92 6.63
CA ARG A 44 2.13 -21.22 7.63
C ARG A 44 2.30 -20.36 8.87
N ALA A 45 1.18 -19.89 9.41
CA ALA A 45 1.14 -19.22 10.70
C ALA A 45 1.39 -20.20 11.84
N LYS A 46 1.82 -19.67 12.99
CA LYS A 46 2.01 -20.47 14.23
C LYS A 46 0.70 -20.77 14.96
N TRP A 47 -0.39 -20.08 14.62
CA TRP A 47 -1.70 -20.24 15.25
C TRP A 47 -2.68 -21.02 14.35
N SER A 48 -3.73 -21.56 14.96
CA SER A 48 -4.80 -22.27 14.26
C SER A 48 -5.64 -21.35 13.38
N GLY A 49 -6.19 -21.90 12.30
CA GLY A 49 -7.07 -21.20 11.38
C GLY A 49 -8.21 -20.48 12.08
N THR A 50 -8.50 -19.26 11.63
CA THR A 50 -9.54 -18.39 12.17
C THR A 50 -10.79 -18.38 11.26
N PRO A 51 -12.00 -18.16 11.78
CA PRO A 51 -13.19 -18.09 10.94
C PRO A 51 -13.17 -16.90 9.98
N LEU A 52 -13.40 -17.13 8.68
CA LEU A 52 -13.46 -16.06 7.67
C LEU A 52 -14.61 -15.08 7.93
N LEU A 53 -15.71 -15.55 8.51
CA LEU A 53 -16.85 -14.69 8.85
C LEU A 53 -16.48 -13.65 9.93
N LEU A 54 -15.70 -14.06 10.93
CA LEU A 54 -15.22 -13.14 11.97
C LEU A 54 -14.14 -12.21 11.42
N GLU A 55 -13.24 -12.72 10.57
CA GLU A 55 -12.22 -11.88 9.92
C GLU A 55 -12.83 -10.80 9.02
N ALA A 56 -13.96 -11.10 8.35
CA ALA A 56 -14.68 -10.12 7.56
C ALA A 56 -15.20 -8.95 8.41
N GLY A 57 -15.76 -9.23 9.59
CA GLY A 57 -16.17 -8.19 10.54
C GLY A 57 -15.00 -7.32 10.99
N GLU A 58 -13.86 -7.95 11.35
CA GLU A 58 -12.64 -7.23 11.74
C GLU A 58 -12.00 -6.45 10.59
N LEU A 59 -12.15 -6.92 9.35
CA LEU A 59 -11.66 -6.21 8.18
C LEU A 59 -12.48 -4.95 7.92
N LEU A 60 -13.81 -5.03 8.06
CA LEU A 60 -14.72 -3.89 7.92
C LEU A 60 -14.50 -2.84 9.02
N SER A 61 -14.27 -3.28 10.26
CA SER A 61 -14.04 -2.39 11.38
C SER A 61 -12.76 -1.55 11.26
N LYS A 62 -11.79 -2.00 10.44
CA LYS A 62 -10.58 -1.22 10.14
C LYS A 62 -10.88 0.02 9.30
N GLU A 63 -11.91 -0.02 8.47
CA GLU A 63 -12.31 1.12 7.65
C GLU A 63 -13.14 2.11 8.48
N TRP A 64 -14.21 1.61 9.11
CA TRP A 64 -15.05 2.37 10.04
C TRP A 64 -15.58 1.45 11.14
N LYS A 65 -15.50 1.88 12.41
CA LYS A 65 -15.91 1.06 13.56
C LYS A 65 -17.37 0.61 13.50
N ASP A 66 -18.27 1.44 12.97
CA ASP A 66 -19.70 1.14 12.89
C ASP A 66 -20.04 0.01 11.90
N LEU A 67 -19.21 -0.17 10.85
CA LEU A 67 -19.42 -1.22 9.84
C LEU A 67 -19.36 -2.63 10.43
N PHE A 68 -18.68 -2.81 11.56
CA PHE A 68 -18.70 -4.07 12.31
C PHE A 68 -20.13 -4.45 12.73
N TRP A 69 -20.86 -3.49 13.31
CA TRP A 69 -22.22 -3.70 13.81
C TRP A 69 -23.23 -3.80 12.66
N GLU A 70 -23.08 -2.98 11.62
CA GLU A 70 -23.90 -3.08 10.41
C GLU A 70 -23.75 -4.45 9.75
N PHE A 71 -22.52 -4.98 9.68
CA PHE A 71 -22.26 -6.31 9.15
C PHE A 71 -22.93 -7.42 9.96
N ILE A 72 -22.87 -7.34 11.30
CA ILE A 72 -23.59 -8.27 12.18
C ILE A 72 -25.10 -8.24 11.90
N GLU A 73 -25.69 -7.05 11.83
CA GLU A 73 -27.13 -6.88 11.60
C GLU A 73 -27.55 -7.41 10.22
N VAL A 74 -26.78 -7.12 9.16
CA VAL A 74 -27.01 -7.64 7.81
C VAL A 74 -26.92 -9.18 7.79
N TRP A 75 -25.91 -9.75 8.45
CA TRP A 75 -25.74 -11.19 8.52
C TRP A 75 -26.87 -11.88 9.29
N LEU A 76 -27.27 -11.36 10.45
CA LEU A 76 -28.33 -11.93 11.29
C LEU A 76 -29.73 -11.84 10.66
N ARG A 77 -29.95 -10.88 9.76
CA ARG A 77 -31.19 -10.73 8.97
C ARG A 77 -31.20 -11.61 7.72
N SER A 78 -30.04 -12.06 7.25
CA SER A 78 -29.97 -12.99 6.13
C SER A 78 -30.58 -14.34 6.55
N ASP A 79 -31.49 -14.87 5.75
CA ASP A 79 -32.07 -16.18 6.02
C ASP A 79 -30.98 -17.26 6.03
N ASN A 80 -31.14 -18.23 6.93
CA ASN A 80 -30.31 -19.43 6.96
C ASN A 80 -30.63 -20.25 5.71
N ASP A 81 -29.93 -19.96 4.61
CA ASP A 81 -29.94 -20.83 3.43
C ASP A 81 -29.59 -22.25 3.89
N SER A 82 -30.58 -23.15 3.82
CA SER A 82 -30.47 -24.56 4.21
C SER A 82 -29.69 -25.39 3.19
N GLU A 83 -28.97 -24.74 2.28
CA GLU A 83 -28.17 -25.42 1.27
C GLU A 83 -26.87 -25.94 1.88
N THR A 84 -26.47 -27.13 1.45
CA THR A 84 -25.13 -27.68 1.69
C THR A 84 -24.08 -26.71 1.14
N SER A 85 -23.58 -25.83 2.00
CA SER A 85 -22.69 -24.76 1.58
C SER A 85 -21.27 -25.29 1.41
N SER A 86 -20.79 -25.33 0.17
CA SER A 86 -19.35 -25.45 -0.08
C SER A 86 -18.61 -24.29 0.58
N ALA A 87 -17.35 -24.50 1.01
CA ALA A 87 -16.50 -23.41 1.48
C ALA A 87 -16.46 -22.22 0.51
N LYS A 88 -16.48 -22.50 -0.81
CA LYS A 88 -16.57 -21.46 -1.86
C LYS A 88 -17.86 -20.65 -1.77
N HIS A 89 -19.01 -21.31 -1.59
CA HIS A 89 -20.29 -20.63 -1.44
C HIS A 89 -20.27 -19.68 -0.23
N CYS A 90 -19.70 -20.12 0.88
CA CYS A 90 -19.58 -19.29 2.08
C CYS A 90 -18.69 -18.08 1.90
N VAL A 91 -17.53 -18.23 1.25
CA VAL A 91 -16.66 -17.08 0.91
C VAL A 91 -17.42 -16.09 0.04
N THR A 92 -18.14 -16.56 -0.99
CA THR A 92 -18.95 -15.68 -1.84
C THR A 92 -20.08 -14.99 -1.07
N LYS A 93 -20.75 -15.70 -0.14
CA LYS A 93 -21.81 -15.11 0.71
C LYS A 93 -21.24 -14.04 1.64
N ILE A 94 -20.13 -14.33 2.33
CA ILE A 94 -19.44 -13.36 3.20
C ILE A 94 -18.98 -12.15 2.41
N ALA A 95 -18.34 -12.35 1.26
CA ALA A 95 -17.89 -11.28 0.38
C ALA A 95 -19.06 -10.43 -0.12
N LYS A 96 -20.20 -11.04 -0.50
CA LYS A 96 -21.40 -10.32 -0.93
C LYS A 96 -21.93 -9.38 0.15
N HIS A 97 -22.06 -9.87 1.38
CA HIS A 97 -22.54 -9.04 2.49
C HIS A 97 -21.54 -7.94 2.88
N GLY A 98 -20.24 -8.25 2.92
CA GLY A 98 -19.22 -7.22 3.20
C GLY A 98 -19.14 -6.15 2.12
N ARG A 99 -19.23 -6.52 0.84
CA ARG A 99 -19.26 -5.58 -0.30
C ARG A 99 -20.43 -4.61 -0.24
N SER A 100 -21.59 -5.05 0.23
CA SER A 100 -22.79 -4.20 0.30
C SER A 100 -22.68 -3.02 1.26
N LEU A 101 -21.68 -3.05 2.15
CA LEU A 101 -21.42 -2.01 3.15
C LEU A 101 -20.27 -1.06 2.75
N LEU A 102 -19.58 -1.33 1.64
CA LEU A 102 -18.39 -0.60 1.21
C LEU A 102 -18.66 0.23 -0.05
N SER A 103 -17.83 1.26 -0.26
CA SER A 103 -17.81 2.01 -1.52
C SER A 103 -17.31 1.16 -2.69
N GLU A 104 -17.66 1.55 -3.91
CA GLU A 104 -17.35 0.78 -5.13
C GLU A 104 -15.87 0.38 -5.27
N PRO A 105 -14.86 1.25 -5.02
CA PRO A 105 -13.45 0.88 -5.11
C PRO A 105 -13.05 -0.19 -4.06
N LEU A 106 -13.49 -0.02 -2.81
CA LEU A 106 -13.15 -0.93 -1.71
C LEU A 106 -13.88 -2.27 -1.84
N SER A 107 -15.10 -2.26 -2.36
CA SER A 107 -15.89 -3.48 -2.60
C SER A 107 -15.17 -4.45 -3.55
N SER A 108 -14.45 -3.93 -4.55
CA SER A 108 -13.68 -4.72 -5.51
C SER A 108 -12.47 -5.41 -4.84
N MET A 109 -11.87 -4.77 -3.83
CA MET A 109 -10.72 -5.29 -3.10
C MET A 109 -11.10 -6.18 -1.90
N PHE A 110 -12.34 -6.11 -1.41
CA PHE A 110 -12.74 -6.78 -0.18
C PHE A 110 -12.46 -8.29 -0.15
N GLU A 111 -12.82 -9.01 -1.21
CA GLU A 111 -12.58 -10.46 -1.28
C GLU A 111 -11.09 -10.79 -1.32
N PHE A 112 -10.29 -10.00 -2.05
CA PHE A 112 -8.83 -10.14 -2.05
C PHE A 112 -8.25 -9.90 -0.65
N SER A 113 -8.63 -8.81 0.01
CA SER A 113 -8.20 -8.49 1.38
C SER A 113 -8.60 -9.56 2.40
N LEU A 114 -9.77 -10.16 2.26
CA LEU A 114 -10.23 -11.28 3.08
C LEU A 114 -9.37 -12.54 2.84
N THR A 115 -9.02 -12.84 1.58
CA THR A 115 -8.15 -13.99 1.26
C THR A 115 -6.71 -13.83 1.75
N LEU A 116 -6.23 -12.60 1.96
CA LEU A 116 -4.92 -12.33 2.56
C LEU A 116 -4.87 -12.65 4.06
N ARG A 117 -6.02 -12.82 4.72
CA ARG A 117 -6.12 -13.17 6.15
C ARG A 117 -5.45 -12.17 7.11
N SER A 118 -5.36 -10.89 6.71
CA SER A 118 -4.68 -9.83 7.47
C SER A 118 -5.34 -9.49 8.83
N SER A 119 -6.58 -9.92 9.04
CA SER A 119 -7.31 -9.76 10.29
C SER A 119 -7.21 -10.98 11.22
N SER A 120 -6.60 -12.08 10.77
CA SER A 120 -6.41 -13.29 11.59
C SER A 120 -5.67 -13.03 12.92
N PRO A 121 -4.56 -12.25 12.98
CA PRO A 121 -3.87 -11.98 14.25
C PRO A 121 -4.75 -11.29 15.29
N ARG A 122 -5.72 -10.50 14.84
CA ARG A 122 -6.67 -9.79 15.71
C ARG A 122 -7.61 -10.76 16.43
N LEU A 123 -8.07 -11.79 15.72
CA LEU A 123 -8.88 -12.85 16.33
C LEU A 123 -8.05 -13.71 17.31
N VAL A 124 -6.76 -13.88 17.05
CA VAL A 124 -5.85 -14.55 18.00
C VAL A 124 -5.71 -13.76 19.30
N LEU A 125 -5.66 -12.43 19.22
CA LEU A 125 -5.70 -11.58 20.41
C LEU A 125 -6.99 -11.80 21.22
N TYR A 126 -8.15 -11.84 20.57
CA TYR A 126 -9.41 -12.12 21.29
C TYR A 126 -9.46 -13.51 21.91
N ARG A 127 -8.82 -14.53 21.30
CA ARG A 127 -8.66 -15.86 21.92
C ARG A 127 -7.85 -15.77 23.23
N GLN A 128 -6.79 -14.97 23.27
CA GLN A 128 -5.99 -14.77 24.48
C GLN A 128 -6.79 -14.04 25.56
N LEU A 129 -7.50 -12.98 25.20
CA LEU A 129 -8.39 -12.26 26.14
C LEU A 129 -9.56 -13.12 26.63
N ALA A 130 -10.00 -14.11 25.85
CA ALA A 130 -11.01 -15.07 26.26
C ALA A 130 -10.45 -16.05 27.30
N GLU A 131 -9.23 -16.56 27.10
CA GLU A 131 -8.54 -17.44 28.05
C GLU A 131 -8.26 -16.70 29.38
N GLU A 132 -7.84 -15.44 29.31
CA GLU A 132 -7.61 -14.59 30.47
C GLU A 132 -8.91 -14.33 31.26
N SER A 133 -10.00 -14.03 30.55
CA SER A 133 -11.35 -13.92 31.15
C SER A 133 -11.76 -15.22 31.85
N ILE A 134 -11.62 -16.38 31.20
CA ILE A 134 -11.98 -17.68 31.81
C ILE A 134 -11.10 -18.00 33.03
N SER A 135 -9.78 -17.79 32.93
CA SER A 135 -8.83 -18.09 34.01
C SER A 135 -9.00 -17.20 35.24
N SER A 136 -9.60 -16.02 35.08
CA SER A 136 -9.96 -15.12 36.19
C SER A 136 -11.11 -15.68 37.06
N PHE A 137 -11.85 -16.69 36.58
CA PHE A 137 -12.96 -17.34 37.30
C PHE A 137 -12.75 -18.86 37.41
N PRO A 138 -11.82 -19.34 38.27
CA PRO A 138 -11.55 -20.76 38.42
C PRO A 138 -12.79 -21.55 38.88
N GLN A 139 -13.08 -22.65 38.18
CA GLN A 139 -14.18 -23.55 38.52
C GLN A 139 -13.86 -24.32 39.82
N VAL A 140 -14.84 -24.46 40.70
CA VAL A 140 -14.77 -25.41 41.82
C VAL A 140 -15.04 -26.80 41.25
N ASP A 141 -13.99 -27.55 40.90
CA ASP A 141 -14.12 -28.94 40.47
C ASP A 141 -14.63 -29.82 41.63
N GLU A 142 -15.93 -30.12 41.64
CA GLU A 142 -16.42 -31.35 42.26
C GLU A 142 -16.13 -32.51 41.32
N THR A 143 -15.04 -33.25 41.55
CA THR A 143 -15.05 -34.70 41.87
C THR A 143 -13.70 -35.38 41.60
N ASN A 144 -13.04 -35.72 42.70
CA ASN A 144 -12.23 -36.94 42.79
C ASN A 144 -13.14 -38.17 42.58
N SER A 145 -13.02 -38.90 41.46
CA SER A 145 -13.12 -40.37 41.48
C SER A 145 -12.75 -41.02 40.15
N ARG A 146 -11.56 -41.64 40.09
CA ARG A 146 -11.32 -43.09 39.84
C ARG A 146 -9.93 -43.33 39.24
N HIS A 147 -9.00 -43.66 40.12
CA HIS A 147 -7.86 -44.51 39.80
C HIS A 147 -8.28 -45.99 39.77
N VAL A 148 -7.44 -46.83 39.14
CA VAL A 148 -7.34 -48.32 39.11
C VAL A 148 -7.98 -48.96 37.87
N ALA A 149 -7.31 -49.76 37.01
CA ALA A 149 -5.92 -50.23 36.88
C ALA A 149 -5.74 -51.04 35.56
N ALA A 150 -4.47 -51.45 35.31
CA ALA A 150 -3.91 -52.51 34.45
C ALA A 150 -3.19 -52.00 33.18
N ASP A 151 -1.89 -51.68 33.27
CA ASP A 151 -0.73 -52.60 33.15
C ASP A 151 -0.57 -53.23 31.76
N THR A 152 0.38 -52.72 30.96
CA THR A 152 1.44 -53.56 30.40
C THR A 152 2.71 -52.72 30.15
N MET A 153 3.82 -53.23 30.68
CA MET A 153 5.17 -52.68 30.66
C MET A 153 5.81 -52.77 29.27
N GLU A 154 6.61 -51.76 28.90
CA GLU A 154 7.98 -52.01 28.41
C GLU A 154 8.85 -50.75 28.62
N GLU A 155 10.01 -50.98 29.25
CA GLU A 155 10.99 -50.00 29.71
C GLU A 155 11.86 -49.45 28.58
N GLY A 156 12.33 -48.20 28.72
CA GLY A 156 13.46 -47.73 27.93
C GLY A 156 13.84 -46.26 28.10
N GLY A 157 14.59 -45.94 29.17
CA GLY A 157 15.56 -44.84 29.16
C GLY A 157 15.14 -43.52 29.83
N ALA A 158 15.47 -43.37 31.11
CA ALA A 158 15.43 -42.09 31.81
C ALA A 158 16.75 -41.29 31.63
N SER A 159 16.63 -40.00 31.36
CA SER A 159 17.53 -38.97 31.90
C SER A 159 16.90 -37.58 31.86
N PRO A 160 17.32 -36.66 32.74
CA PRO A 160 16.41 -35.89 33.57
C PRO A 160 16.44 -34.39 33.28
N GLY A 161 15.35 -33.70 33.63
CA GLY A 161 15.38 -32.27 33.95
C GLY A 161 15.18 -31.33 32.77
N SER A 162 13.92 -31.01 32.51
CA SER A 162 13.53 -29.64 32.16
C SER A 162 12.16 -29.37 32.77
N LYS A 163 12.15 -28.91 34.03
CA LYS A 163 11.11 -27.99 34.48
C LYS A 163 11.37 -26.67 33.74
N GLY A 164 10.94 -26.61 32.48
CA GLY A 164 10.80 -25.36 31.74
C GLY A 164 9.39 -24.86 31.96
N ALA A 165 9.25 -23.75 32.70
CA ALA A 165 8.13 -22.86 32.47
C ALA A 165 8.15 -22.38 31.00
N ASP A 166 6.99 -21.97 30.49
CA ASP A 166 6.73 -21.42 29.14
C ASP A 166 6.67 -22.39 27.97
N ASN A 167 5.47 -22.94 27.76
CA ASN A 167 4.88 -22.99 26.42
C ASN A 167 3.44 -22.51 26.56
N MET A 168 3.26 -21.19 26.62
CA MET A 168 1.96 -20.55 26.43
C MET A 168 1.34 -21.13 25.15
N LEU A 169 0.15 -21.70 25.23
CA LEU A 169 -0.61 -22.33 24.13
C LEU A 169 -1.06 -21.27 23.10
N VAL A 170 -0.12 -20.51 22.54
CA VAL A 170 -0.39 -19.35 21.69
C VAL A 170 -1.11 -19.83 20.43
N GLY A 171 -2.39 -19.48 20.32
CA GLY A 171 -3.16 -19.63 19.09
C GLY A 171 -4.02 -20.88 18.98
N MET A 172 -4.22 -21.65 20.04
CA MET A 172 -5.31 -22.63 20.11
C MET A 172 -6.64 -21.93 20.44
N ASN A 173 -7.76 -22.51 20.02
CA ASN A 173 -9.08 -22.01 20.40
C ASN A 173 -9.33 -22.34 21.89
N PRO A 174 -9.78 -21.37 22.72
CA PRO A 174 -10.09 -21.64 24.12
C PRO A 174 -11.24 -22.65 24.22
N GLN A 175 -11.30 -23.40 25.33
CA GLN A 175 -12.51 -24.13 25.68
C GLN A 175 -13.46 -23.18 26.40
N GLY A 176 -14.69 -23.05 25.91
CA GLY A 176 -15.65 -22.18 26.57
C GLY A 176 -16.03 -22.69 27.96
N PRO A 177 -16.47 -21.80 28.88
CA PRO A 177 -16.83 -22.17 30.23
C PRO A 177 -17.96 -23.22 30.22
N ASN A 178 -17.77 -24.33 30.95
CA ASN A 178 -18.70 -25.46 30.96
C ASN A 178 -18.99 -26.07 29.56
N GLY A 179 -18.07 -25.93 28.60
CA GLY A 179 -18.24 -26.40 27.22
C GLY A 179 -19.27 -25.60 26.40
N LYS A 180 -19.66 -24.40 26.85
CA LYS A 180 -20.60 -23.52 26.15
C LYS A 180 -19.87 -22.65 25.12
N CYS A 181 -20.53 -22.37 23.99
CA CYS A 181 -19.92 -21.65 22.86
C CYS A 181 -19.95 -20.13 22.95
N CYS A 182 -20.77 -19.57 23.83
CA CYS A 182 -20.89 -18.13 24.06
C CYS A 182 -21.03 -17.87 25.56
N TRP A 183 -20.42 -16.79 26.04
CA TRP A 183 -20.59 -16.32 27.42
C TRP A 183 -20.40 -14.81 27.50
N VAL A 184 -20.90 -14.22 28.57
CA VAL A 184 -20.79 -12.78 28.84
C VAL A 184 -20.00 -12.58 30.13
N ASP A 185 -18.91 -11.82 30.02
CA ASP A 185 -18.10 -11.39 31.15
C ASP A 185 -18.55 -10.02 31.64
N THR A 186 -18.84 -9.94 32.93
CA THR A 186 -19.26 -8.70 33.63
C THR A 186 -18.20 -8.21 34.62
N GLY A 187 -17.03 -8.86 34.70
CA GLY A 187 -15.97 -8.62 35.67
C GLY A 187 -16.18 -9.35 37.01
N ALA A 188 -17.42 -9.67 37.35
CA ALA A 188 -17.75 -10.41 38.58
C ALA A 188 -18.21 -11.85 38.32
N VAL A 189 -18.95 -12.08 37.22
CA VAL A 189 -19.54 -13.37 36.89
C VAL A 189 -19.53 -13.57 35.37
N LEU A 190 -19.29 -14.82 34.96
CA LEU A 190 -19.47 -15.29 33.59
C LEU A 190 -20.89 -15.85 33.41
N TYR A 191 -21.69 -15.25 32.54
CA TYR A 191 -23.02 -15.74 32.20
C TYR A 191 -22.98 -16.55 30.91
N SER A 192 -23.24 -17.86 31.00
CA SER A 192 -23.30 -18.75 29.83
C SER A 192 -24.71 -19.00 29.31
N ASP A 193 -25.74 -18.63 30.07
CA ASP A 193 -27.15 -18.77 29.69
C ASP A 193 -27.87 -17.41 29.67
N VAL A 194 -28.66 -17.17 28.62
CA VAL A 194 -29.30 -15.86 28.35
C VAL A 194 -30.31 -15.47 29.42
N SER A 195 -31.01 -16.45 30.01
CA SER A 195 -32.01 -16.20 31.04
C SER A 195 -31.39 -15.62 32.32
N GLU A 196 -30.21 -16.11 32.72
CA GLU A 196 -29.50 -15.60 33.90
C GLU A 196 -28.96 -14.19 33.64
N LEU A 197 -28.45 -13.94 32.44
CA LEU A 197 -28.02 -12.60 32.02
C LEU A 197 -29.18 -11.59 32.03
N GLN A 198 -30.38 -11.99 31.60
CA GLN A 198 -31.56 -11.11 31.64
C GLN A 198 -31.89 -10.70 33.08
N LEU A 199 -31.84 -11.64 34.03
CA LEU A 199 -32.04 -11.32 35.45
C LEU A 199 -30.99 -10.32 35.95
N TRP A 200 -29.72 -10.49 35.57
CA TRP A 200 -28.66 -9.54 35.93
C TRP A 200 -28.89 -8.14 35.36
N LEU A 201 -29.33 -8.04 34.10
CA LEU A 201 -29.67 -6.77 33.42
C LEU A 201 -30.87 -6.05 34.06
N ASP A 202 -31.81 -6.82 34.63
CA ASP A 202 -32.99 -6.27 35.29
C ASP A 202 -32.70 -5.84 36.75
N LEU A 203 -31.72 -6.46 37.42
CA LEU A 203 -31.30 -6.13 38.78
C LEU A 203 -30.47 -4.83 38.87
N HIS A 204 -29.68 -4.51 37.83
CA HIS A 204 -28.71 -3.39 37.86
C HIS A 204 -29.27 -2.04 37.33
N THR A 205 -30.57 -1.79 37.47
CA THR A 205 -31.23 -0.58 36.93
C THR A 205 -31.00 0.72 37.71
N GLY A 206 -30.00 0.82 38.61
CA GLY A 206 -29.67 2.11 39.22
C GLY A 206 -28.99 2.12 40.59
N SER A 207 -27.87 1.43 40.78
CA SER A 207 -27.01 1.73 41.94
C SER A 207 -25.53 1.49 41.64
N SER A 208 -24.76 2.58 41.67
CA SER A 208 -23.30 2.63 41.80
C SER A 208 -22.90 2.24 43.23
N GLY A 209 -23.12 0.96 43.58
CA GLY A 209 -23.02 0.49 44.97
C GLY A 209 -21.95 -0.55 45.25
N ASP A 210 -21.60 -1.41 44.29
CA ASP A 210 -20.63 -2.47 44.53
C ASP A 210 -19.28 -2.22 43.85
N SER A 211 -18.24 -2.35 44.65
CA SER A 211 -16.82 -2.22 44.33
C SER A 211 -16.31 -3.40 43.49
N PHE A 212 -16.85 -3.59 42.29
CA PHE A 212 -16.31 -4.54 41.33
C PHE A 212 -15.46 -3.79 40.30
N GLU A 213 -14.22 -4.23 40.11
CA GLU A 213 -13.40 -3.74 39.01
C GLU A 213 -14.04 -4.19 37.69
N PRO A 214 -14.51 -3.25 36.84
CA PRO A 214 -15.11 -3.62 35.57
C PRO A 214 -14.05 -4.30 34.68
N PRO A 215 -14.45 -5.24 33.81
CA PRO A 215 -13.51 -5.88 32.90
C PRO A 215 -12.86 -4.82 32.01
N GLU A 216 -11.54 -4.93 31.82
CA GLU A 216 -10.76 -3.95 31.08
C GLU A 216 -11.25 -3.87 29.63
N ILE A 217 -11.47 -2.65 29.13
CA ILE A 217 -11.87 -2.37 27.75
C ILE A 217 -10.72 -1.67 27.05
N TYR A 218 -10.38 -2.14 25.85
CA TYR A 218 -9.32 -1.56 25.03
C TYR A 218 -9.89 -0.72 23.88
N ASP A 219 -9.09 0.20 23.34
CA ASP A 219 -9.48 1.10 22.22
C ASP A 219 -9.95 0.36 20.96
N PHE A 220 -9.50 -0.89 20.84
CA PHE A 220 -9.74 -1.76 19.71
C PHE A 220 -11.03 -2.59 19.88
N ASP A 221 -11.59 -2.65 21.08
CA ASP A 221 -12.81 -3.42 21.36
C ASP A 221 -14.02 -2.82 20.64
N HIS A 222 -14.94 -3.69 20.21
CA HIS A 222 -16.16 -3.27 19.54
C HIS A 222 -17.21 -2.90 20.57
N VAL A 223 -17.32 -1.60 20.86
CA VAL A 223 -18.36 -1.03 21.74
C VAL A 223 -19.60 -0.73 20.91
N HIS A 224 -20.77 -1.17 21.36
CA HIS A 224 -22.03 -0.94 20.67
C HIS A 224 -22.44 0.53 20.75
N PHE A 225 -22.92 1.12 19.65
CA PHE A 225 -23.27 2.53 19.52
C PHE A 225 -24.34 3.04 20.51
N GLY A 226 -25.17 2.15 21.05
CA GLY A 226 -26.16 2.50 22.09
C GLY A 226 -25.56 2.70 23.49
N SER A 227 -24.29 2.36 23.70
CA SER A 227 -23.68 2.30 25.03
C SER A 227 -23.41 3.69 25.63
N THR A 228 -23.67 3.84 26.92
CA THR A 228 -23.42 5.07 27.70
C THR A 228 -22.21 4.88 28.62
N THR A 229 -21.49 5.96 28.97
CA THR A 229 -20.23 5.89 29.73
C THR A 229 -20.37 5.44 31.18
N GLU A 230 -21.57 5.54 31.76
CA GLU A 230 -21.84 5.24 33.18
C GLU A 230 -22.51 3.88 33.42
N SER A 231 -22.79 3.12 32.35
CA SER A 231 -23.46 1.82 32.44
C SER A 231 -22.46 0.69 32.77
N PRO A 232 -22.90 -0.38 33.49
CA PRO A 232 -22.06 -1.54 33.74
C PRO A 232 -21.60 -2.19 32.43
N VAL A 233 -20.39 -2.76 32.42
CA VAL A 233 -19.79 -3.36 31.23
C VAL A 233 -20.21 -4.82 31.09
N ALA A 234 -20.59 -5.21 29.88
CA ALA A 234 -20.82 -6.61 29.52
C ALA A 234 -20.07 -6.94 28.23
N ILE A 235 -19.09 -7.83 28.32
CA ILE A 235 -18.26 -8.28 27.20
C ILE A 235 -18.76 -9.64 26.74
N LEU A 236 -19.35 -9.70 25.54
CA LEU A 236 -19.77 -10.93 24.89
C LEU A 236 -18.59 -11.58 24.18
N TYR A 237 -18.26 -12.79 24.61
CA TYR A 237 -17.39 -13.72 23.90
C TYR A 237 -18.23 -14.70 23.11
N GLY A 238 -18.08 -14.71 21.78
CA GLY A 238 -18.79 -15.64 20.91
C GLY A 238 -18.59 -15.36 19.42
N ALA A 239 -19.00 -16.31 18.59
CA ALA A 239 -18.83 -16.23 17.15
C ALA A 239 -20.15 -15.90 16.43
N LEU A 240 -20.13 -14.87 15.59
CA LEU A 240 -21.17 -14.59 14.61
C LEU A 240 -21.43 -15.85 13.76
N GLY A 241 -22.71 -16.19 13.56
CA GLY A 241 -23.13 -17.42 12.88
C GLY A 241 -23.54 -18.55 13.82
N THR A 242 -23.25 -18.46 15.13
CA THR A 242 -23.82 -19.38 16.14
C THR A 242 -25.20 -18.90 16.59
N SER A 243 -26.07 -19.83 17.00
CA SER A 243 -27.38 -19.50 17.57
C SER A 243 -27.26 -18.81 18.93
N CYS A 244 -26.28 -19.18 19.75
CA CYS A 244 -26.02 -18.55 21.03
C CYS A 244 -25.65 -17.07 20.87
N PHE A 245 -24.79 -16.74 19.89
CA PHE A 245 -24.41 -15.35 19.65
C PHE A 245 -25.62 -14.49 19.31
N LYS A 246 -26.51 -14.99 18.44
CA LYS A 246 -27.76 -14.28 18.09
C LYS A 246 -28.62 -14.02 19.32
N ALA A 247 -28.78 -15.01 20.20
CA ALA A 247 -29.61 -14.89 21.40
C ALA A 247 -29.05 -13.84 22.38
N PHE A 248 -27.75 -13.89 22.67
CA PHE A 248 -27.09 -12.89 23.53
C PHE A 248 -27.08 -11.49 22.91
N HIS A 249 -26.78 -11.39 21.62
CA HIS A 249 -26.70 -10.12 20.90
C HIS A 249 -28.02 -9.36 20.95
N VAL A 250 -29.16 -10.03 20.70
CA VAL A 250 -30.49 -9.38 20.74
C VAL A 250 -30.76 -8.73 22.10
N VAL A 251 -30.50 -9.48 23.19
CA VAL A 251 -30.74 -9.01 24.56
C VAL A 251 -29.79 -7.85 24.93
N LEU A 252 -28.49 -7.99 24.66
CA LEU A 252 -27.49 -6.98 24.99
C LEU A 252 -27.61 -5.71 24.14
N ALA A 253 -27.92 -5.83 22.84
CA ALA A 253 -28.15 -4.70 21.96
C ALA A 253 -29.38 -3.89 22.39
N GLU A 254 -30.47 -4.56 22.78
CA GLU A 254 -31.67 -3.89 23.31
C GLU A 254 -31.38 -3.21 24.66
N ALA A 255 -30.66 -3.87 25.57
CA ALA A 255 -30.27 -3.29 26.84
C ALA A 255 -29.33 -2.09 26.65
N SER A 256 -28.38 -2.17 25.71
CA SER A 256 -27.47 -1.09 25.35
C SER A 256 -28.23 0.11 24.80
N ARG A 257 -29.16 -0.07 23.85
CA ARG A 257 -30.00 1.04 23.31
C ARG A 257 -30.84 1.74 24.39
N LYS A 258 -31.18 1.03 25.47
CA LYS A 258 -31.87 1.57 26.65
C LYS A 258 -30.92 2.24 27.66
N GLY A 259 -29.62 2.32 27.37
CA GLY A 259 -28.60 2.89 28.26
C GLY A 259 -28.30 2.05 29.51
N ARG A 260 -28.71 0.77 29.53
CA ARG A 260 -28.59 -0.08 30.73
C ARG A 260 -27.24 -0.78 30.85
N VAL A 261 -26.54 -0.98 29.73
CA VAL A 261 -25.27 -1.73 29.71
C VAL A 261 -24.35 -1.17 28.64
N LYS A 262 -23.05 -1.13 28.93
CA LYS A 262 -22.01 -0.91 27.95
C LYS A 262 -21.68 -2.25 27.30
N TYR A 263 -22.26 -2.48 26.14
CA TYR A 263 -22.17 -3.75 25.41
C TYR A 263 -20.92 -3.76 24.53
N VAL A 264 -20.05 -4.74 24.76
CA VAL A 264 -18.82 -4.97 24.02
C VAL A 264 -18.82 -6.38 23.41
N VAL A 265 -18.29 -6.55 22.20
CA VAL A 265 -18.11 -7.87 21.57
C VAL A 265 -16.63 -8.16 21.34
N ARG A 266 -16.18 -9.33 21.81
CA ARG A 266 -14.89 -9.93 21.49
C ARG A 266 -15.12 -11.22 20.69
N PRO A 267 -14.96 -11.19 19.36
CA PRO A 267 -15.23 -12.35 18.53
C PRO A 267 -14.29 -13.52 18.83
N VAL A 268 -14.87 -14.64 19.25
CA VAL A 268 -14.12 -15.88 19.51
C VAL A 268 -14.99 -17.08 19.13
N LEU A 269 -14.39 -18.06 18.45
CA LEU A 269 -15.00 -19.36 18.22
C LEU A 269 -14.28 -20.39 19.10
N PRO A 270 -14.89 -20.86 20.20
CA PRO A 270 -14.28 -21.86 21.07
C PRO A 270 -14.11 -23.22 20.40
N SER A 271 -13.20 -24.03 20.93
CA SER A 271 -12.97 -25.40 20.48
C SER A 271 -14.23 -26.26 20.65
N GLY A 272 -14.62 -27.00 19.61
CA GLY A 272 -15.80 -27.88 19.63
C GLY A 272 -17.11 -27.21 19.23
N CYS A 273 -17.09 -25.90 19.00
CA CYS A 273 -18.27 -25.12 18.59
C CYS A 273 -18.43 -25.02 17.07
N GLU A 274 -17.49 -25.55 16.29
CA GLU A 274 -17.50 -25.52 14.83
C GLU A 274 -18.76 -26.19 14.27
N ALA A 275 -19.20 -27.31 14.87
CA ALA A 275 -20.40 -28.04 14.46
C ALA A 275 -21.71 -27.34 14.86
N THR A 276 -21.67 -26.47 15.88
CA THR A 276 -22.84 -25.69 16.35
C THR A 276 -23.01 -24.37 15.61
N THR A 277 -22.04 -24.05 14.76
CA THR A 277 -22.05 -22.83 13.96
C THR A 277 -22.88 -23.05 12.69
N GLY A 278 -23.59 -22.01 12.24
CA GLY A 278 -24.27 -22.02 10.95
C GLY A 278 -23.30 -22.34 9.80
N SER A 279 -23.86 -22.69 8.65
CA SER A 279 -23.19 -23.31 7.50
C SER A 279 -21.86 -22.66 7.07
N CYS A 280 -21.71 -21.34 7.29
CA CYS A 280 -20.50 -20.58 6.94
C CYS A 280 -19.61 -20.12 8.09
N GLY A 281 -20.04 -20.22 9.35
CA GLY A 281 -19.30 -19.58 10.45
C GLY A 281 -18.07 -20.36 10.92
N ALA A 282 -17.90 -21.62 10.53
CA ALA A 282 -16.65 -22.37 10.73
C ALA A 282 -15.71 -22.34 9.52
N VAL A 283 -16.09 -21.71 8.41
CA VAL A 283 -15.24 -21.74 7.20
C VAL A 283 -13.94 -20.97 7.43
N GLY A 284 -12.82 -21.63 7.16
CA GLY A 284 -11.47 -21.08 7.38
C GLY A 284 -10.82 -21.49 8.70
N THR A 285 -11.54 -22.22 9.56
CA THR A 285 -10.95 -22.89 10.72
C THR A 285 -10.18 -24.14 10.28
N GLY A 286 -9.11 -24.48 10.99
CA GLY A 286 -8.29 -25.67 10.73
C GLY A 286 -6.99 -25.63 11.53
N ASP A 287 -6.22 -26.72 11.48
CA ASP A 287 -5.03 -26.87 12.34
C ASP A 287 -3.91 -25.87 12.03
N SER A 288 -3.80 -25.41 10.78
CA SER A 288 -2.80 -24.42 10.38
C SER A 288 -3.34 -23.46 9.32
N LEU A 289 -2.97 -22.18 9.44
CA LEU A 289 -3.35 -21.13 8.50
C LEU A 289 -2.23 -20.89 7.49
N ASN A 290 -2.51 -21.07 6.20
CA ASN A 290 -1.63 -20.63 5.12
C ASN A 290 -1.74 -19.11 4.97
N LEU A 291 -0.61 -18.41 4.91
CA LEU A 291 -0.55 -16.96 4.80
C LEU A 291 -0.36 -16.53 3.35
N GLY A 292 -0.96 -15.40 2.97
CA GLY A 292 -0.72 -14.73 1.69
C GLY A 292 0.23 -13.54 1.84
N GLY A 293 0.62 -12.92 0.72
CA GLY A 293 1.38 -11.66 0.73
C GLY A 293 2.89 -11.81 0.96
N TYR A 294 3.45 -13.01 0.81
CA TYR A 294 4.89 -13.25 0.84
C TYR A 294 5.45 -13.49 -0.58
N GLY A 295 6.73 -13.16 -0.77
CA GLY A 295 7.49 -13.51 -1.96
C GLY A 295 8.40 -14.72 -1.69
N VAL A 296 8.67 -15.51 -2.72
CA VAL A 296 9.65 -16.61 -2.66
C VAL A 296 10.77 -16.28 -3.64
N GLU A 297 12.00 -16.36 -3.15
CA GLU A 297 13.20 -16.16 -3.97
C GLU A 297 13.96 -17.47 -4.13
N LEU A 298 14.36 -17.77 -5.37
CA LEU A 298 15.32 -18.83 -5.67
C LEU A 298 16.64 -18.19 -6.06
N ALA A 299 17.43 -17.82 -5.05
CA ALA A 299 18.72 -17.17 -5.25
C ALA A 299 19.76 -18.15 -5.81
N LEU A 300 20.49 -17.71 -6.83
CA LEU A 300 21.59 -18.47 -7.41
C LEU A 300 22.84 -18.31 -6.53
N LYS A 301 23.17 -19.32 -5.73
CA LYS A 301 24.28 -19.27 -4.75
C LYS A 301 25.68 -19.09 -5.38
N ASN A 302 25.89 -19.57 -6.60
CA ASN A 302 27.15 -19.41 -7.32
C ASN A 302 26.97 -18.41 -8.47
N MET A 303 27.10 -17.10 -8.17
CA MET A 303 27.13 -16.04 -9.19
C MET A 303 28.52 -15.87 -9.83
N GLU A 304 29.58 -16.31 -9.16
CA GLU A 304 30.98 -15.98 -9.50
C GLU A 304 31.64 -16.89 -10.55
N TYR A 305 31.10 -18.08 -10.84
CA TYR A 305 31.68 -18.95 -11.87
C TYR A 305 31.22 -18.63 -13.31
N LYS A 306 30.53 -17.49 -13.52
CA LYS A 306 30.05 -17.05 -14.84
C LYS A 306 30.38 -15.61 -15.24
N ALA A 307 30.92 -14.78 -14.33
CA ALA A 307 31.49 -13.50 -14.71
C ALA A 307 32.97 -13.75 -15.06
N MET A 308 33.32 -13.68 -16.35
CA MET A 308 34.64 -14.06 -16.82
C MET A 308 35.77 -13.19 -16.26
N ASP A 309 36.92 -13.85 -16.10
CA ASP A 309 38.23 -13.31 -15.77
C ASP A 309 38.71 -12.29 -16.82
N ASP A 310 38.89 -11.03 -16.41
CA ASP A 310 39.37 -9.91 -17.24
C ASP A 310 40.84 -10.04 -17.71
N SER A 311 41.52 -11.16 -17.40
CA SER A 311 42.96 -11.35 -17.69
C SER A 311 43.31 -11.61 -19.16
N ALA A 312 42.36 -11.97 -20.02
CA ALA A 312 42.68 -12.47 -21.37
C ALA A 312 42.74 -11.41 -22.48
N ILE A 313 42.99 -10.14 -22.15
CA ILE A 313 43.33 -9.10 -23.15
C ILE A 313 44.77 -8.63 -22.91
N LYS A 314 45.72 -9.54 -23.08
CA LYS A 314 47.11 -9.20 -23.40
C LYS A 314 47.60 -10.05 -24.58
N LYS A 315 47.90 -9.33 -25.66
CA LYS A 315 48.71 -9.68 -26.84
C LYS A 315 49.35 -11.08 -26.82
N GLY A 316 48.97 -11.87 -27.83
CA GLY A 316 49.78 -12.89 -28.49
C GLY A 316 50.64 -13.79 -27.61
N VAL A 317 50.09 -14.95 -27.24
CA VAL A 317 50.87 -16.12 -26.82
C VAL A 317 50.27 -17.36 -27.49
N THR A 318 51.17 -18.26 -27.84
CA THR A 318 51.11 -19.44 -28.68
C THR A 318 49.91 -20.37 -28.47
N LEU A 319 49.46 -20.96 -29.59
CA LEU A 319 48.71 -22.21 -29.64
C LEU A 319 49.41 -23.24 -28.74
N GLU A 320 48.88 -23.46 -27.53
CA GLU A 320 49.12 -24.68 -26.78
C GLU A 320 48.02 -25.68 -27.12
N ASP A 321 48.46 -26.90 -27.37
CA ASP A 321 47.73 -28.04 -27.89
C ASP A 321 46.51 -28.41 -27.00
N PRO A 322 45.28 -28.61 -27.54
CA PRO A 322 44.07 -28.91 -26.75
C PRO A 322 44.08 -30.26 -26.01
N GLN A 323 45.17 -31.02 -26.05
CA GLN A 323 45.21 -32.41 -25.57
C GLN A 323 45.58 -32.60 -24.10
N THR A 324 45.67 -31.56 -23.28
CA THR A 324 46.07 -31.69 -21.86
C THR A 324 45.04 -31.16 -20.86
N GLU A 325 43.74 -31.30 -21.15
CA GLU A 325 42.70 -31.17 -20.12
C GLU A 325 42.34 -32.51 -19.50
N ASP A 326 42.18 -32.52 -18.18
CA ASP A 326 41.90 -33.71 -17.37
C ASP A 326 40.55 -34.36 -17.74
N LEU A 327 40.61 -35.41 -18.57
CA LEU A 327 39.45 -36.18 -19.06
C LEU A 327 38.70 -36.96 -17.96
N THR A 328 39.18 -36.92 -16.72
CA THR A 328 38.53 -37.56 -15.58
C THR A 328 37.41 -36.73 -14.96
N GLN A 329 37.30 -35.44 -15.30
CA GLN A 329 36.21 -34.59 -14.84
C GLN A 329 34.86 -34.99 -15.44
N ASP A 330 33.81 -34.88 -14.60
CA ASP A 330 32.43 -35.11 -14.99
C ASP A 330 31.87 -33.89 -15.76
N VAL A 331 31.57 -34.08 -17.05
CA VAL A 331 30.91 -33.07 -17.89
C VAL A 331 29.46 -33.51 -18.11
N ARG A 332 28.51 -32.87 -17.41
CA ARG A 332 27.05 -33.13 -17.48
C ARG A 332 26.64 -34.60 -17.24
N GLY A 333 27.34 -35.31 -16.34
CA GLY A 333 27.09 -36.71 -16.01
C GLY A 333 27.88 -37.71 -16.86
N PHE A 334 28.83 -37.24 -17.68
CA PHE A 334 29.70 -38.05 -18.54
C PHE A 334 31.17 -37.88 -18.13
N ILE A 335 31.82 -39.01 -17.84
CA ILE A 335 33.27 -39.08 -17.59
C ILE A 335 33.95 -39.58 -18.88
N PHE A 336 34.56 -38.65 -19.61
CA PHE A 336 35.08 -38.92 -20.95
C PHE A 336 36.27 -39.88 -20.97
N SER A 337 37.10 -39.91 -19.91
CA SER A 337 38.15 -40.92 -19.76
C SER A 337 37.62 -42.34 -19.79
N LYS A 338 36.53 -42.63 -19.07
CA LYS A 338 35.89 -43.95 -19.06
C LYS A 338 35.18 -44.30 -20.36
N ILE A 339 34.70 -43.30 -21.11
CA ILE A 339 34.03 -43.51 -22.40
C ILE A 339 35.08 -43.81 -23.47
N LEU A 340 36.20 -43.10 -23.46
CA LEU A 340 37.36 -43.35 -24.34
C LEU A 340 38.00 -44.71 -24.08
N GLU A 341 38.10 -45.13 -22.81
CA GLU A 341 38.56 -46.48 -22.44
C GLU A 341 37.63 -47.59 -22.99
N ARG A 342 36.31 -47.34 -23.04
CA ARG A 342 35.33 -48.33 -23.49
C ARG A 342 35.12 -48.34 -25.00
N LYS A 343 35.38 -47.22 -25.67
CA LYS A 343 35.14 -47.01 -27.11
C LYS A 343 36.29 -46.22 -27.77
N PRO A 344 37.49 -46.82 -27.88
CA PRO A 344 38.65 -46.14 -28.46
C PRO A 344 38.51 -45.86 -29.96
N GLU A 345 37.65 -46.61 -30.66
CA GLU A 345 37.40 -46.47 -32.11
C GLU A 345 36.72 -45.14 -32.51
N MET A 346 35.99 -44.50 -31.60
CA MET A 346 35.20 -43.28 -31.87
C MET A 346 35.80 -42.04 -31.19
N THR A 347 37.11 -42.05 -30.94
CA THR A 347 37.79 -40.99 -30.19
C THR A 347 37.53 -39.60 -30.76
N ALA A 348 37.56 -39.44 -32.10
CA ALA A 348 37.30 -38.15 -32.73
C ALA A 348 35.85 -37.65 -32.53
N GLU A 349 34.88 -38.55 -32.58
CA GLU A 349 33.46 -38.24 -32.40
C GLU A 349 33.12 -37.99 -30.93
N ILE A 350 33.76 -38.73 -30.02
CA ILE A 350 33.64 -38.53 -28.58
C ILE A 350 34.25 -37.18 -28.18
N MET A 351 35.39 -36.80 -28.75
CA MET A 351 35.98 -35.48 -28.55
C MET A 351 35.11 -34.37 -29.17
N ALA A 352 34.58 -34.57 -30.39
CA ALA A 352 33.64 -33.62 -30.98
C ALA A 352 32.34 -33.48 -30.16
N PHE A 353 31.87 -34.57 -29.56
CA PHE A 353 30.71 -34.56 -28.65
C PHE A 353 31.04 -33.88 -27.32
N ARG A 354 32.24 -34.10 -26.77
CA ARG A 354 32.75 -33.34 -25.62
C ARG A 354 32.79 -31.85 -25.94
N ASP A 355 33.34 -31.47 -27.08
CA ASP A 355 33.43 -30.08 -27.54
C ASP A 355 32.03 -29.49 -27.80
N TYR A 356 31.09 -30.29 -28.29
CA TYR A 356 29.68 -29.92 -28.39
C TYR A 356 29.02 -29.74 -27.02
N LEU A 357 29.29 -30.61 -26.05
CA LEU A 357 28.78 -30.45 -24.69
C LEU A 357 29.39 -29.21 -24.03
N LEU A 358 30.69 -28.97 -24.21
CA LEU A 358 31.40 -27.80 -23.69
C LEU A 358 30.87 -26.49 -24.33
N SER A 359 30.67 -26.48 -25.65
CA SER A 359 30.07 -25.34 -26.37
C SER A 359 28.58 -25.16 -26.08
N SER A 360 27.82 -26.23 -25.86
CA SER A 360 26.41 -26.17 -25.43
C SER A 360 26.23 -25.97 -23.91
N THR A 361 27.33 -26.02 -23.13
CA THR A 361 27.40 -25.63 -21.71
C THR A 361 27.88 -24.21 -21.49
N VAL A 362 28.21 -23.47 -22.54
CA VAL A 362 28.18 -22.02 -22.39
C VAL A 362 26.70 -21.68 -22.21
N SER A 363 26.24 -21.71 -20.94
CA SER A 363 25.41 -20.63 -20.45
C SER A 363 26.13 -19.39 -20.92
N GLU A 364 25.72 -18.86 -22.09
CA GLU A 364 26.41 -17.78 -22.80
C GLU A 364 26.94 -16.83 -21.74
N THR A 365 28.27 -16.82 -21.60
CA THR A 365 28.96 -15.88 -20.76
C THR A 365 28.61 -14.55 -21.38
N LEU A 366 27.57 -13.92 -20.85
CA LEU A 366 27.18 -12.59 -21.26
C LEU A 366 28.39 -11.73 -21.01
N ASP A 367 28.98 -11.22 -22.09
CA ASP A 367 30.10 -10.31 -21.96
C ASP A 367 29.61 -9.10 -21.13
N VAL A 368 30.46 -8.58 -20.26
CA VAL A 368 30.10 -7.50 -19.31
C VAL A 368 29.47 -6.28 -20.01
N TRP A 369 29.81 -6.05 -21.28
CA TRP A 369 29.25 -4.99 -22.12
C TRP A 369 27.80 -5.23 -22.58
N GLU A 370 27.39 -6.50 -22.75
CA GLU A 370 26.02 -6.87 -23.15
C GLU A 370 25.01 -6.64 -22.02
N LEU A 371 25.48 -6.56 -20.77
CA LEU A 371 24.66 -6.23 -19.60
C LEU A 371 24.34 -4.74 -19.50
N LYS A 372 25.13 -3.87 -20.12
CA LYS A 372 24.99 -2.40 -19.99
C LYS A 372 23.63 -1.90 -20.45
N ASP A 373 23.11 -2.46 -21.55
CA ASP A 373 21.85 -2.03 -22.16
C ASP A 373 20.67 -2.94 -21.78
N LEU A 374 20.88 -3.95 -20.94
CA LEU A 374 19.88 -4.98 -20.61
C LEU A 374 18.59 -4.41 -20.01
N GLY A 375 18.70 -3.40 -19.14
CA GLY A 375 17.52 -2.72 -18.58
C GLY A 375 16.67 -2.05 -19.68
N HIS A 376 17.32 -1.38 -20.64
CA HIS A 376 16.64 -0.75 -21.77
C HIS A 376 16.01 -1.79 -22.70
N GLN A 377 16.72 -2.90 -22.97
CA GLN A 377 16.22 -4.03 -23.77
C GLN A 377 14.98 -4.66 -23.13
N THR A 378 15.02 -4.85 -21.82
CA THR A 378 13.90 -5.37 -21.03
C THR A 378 12.69 -4.46 -21.12
N ALA A 379 12.86 -3.16 -20.84
CA ALA A 379 11.78 -2.19 -20.92
C ALA A 379 11.15 -2.17 -22.33
N GLN A 380 11.98 -2.19 -23.38
CA GLN A 380 11.47 -2.18 -24.74
C GLN A 380 10.76 -3.48 -25.13
N ARG A 381 11.23 -4.62 -24.63
CA ARG A 381 10.58 -5.92 -24.83
C ARG A 381 9.19 -5.98 -24.19
N ILE A 382 9.01 -5.30 -23.06
CA ILE A 382 7.75 -5.16 -22.33
C ILE A 382 6.79 -4.22 -23.09
N VAL A 383 7.25 -3.02 -23.46
CA VAL A 383 6.41 -2.02 -24.16
C VAL A 383 5.95 -2.52 -25.54
N HIS A 384 6.74 -3.37 -26.20
CA HIS A 384 6.38 -3.96 -27.50
C HIS A 384 5.60 -5.29 -27.41
N ALA A 385 5.35 -5.80 -26.20
CA ALA A 385 4.52 -6.98 -26.04
C ALA A 385 3.05 -6.64 -26.33
N SER A 386 2.27 -7.65 -26.74
CA SER A 386 0.81 -7.52 -26.89
C SER A 386 0.13 -7.23 -25.55
N ASP A 387 0.65 -7.82 -24.47
CA ASP A 387 0.27 -7.53 -23.09
C ASP A 387 1.52 -7.11 -22.30
N PRO A 388 1.73 -5.81 -22.07
CA PRO A 388 2.88 -5.31 -21.33
C PRO A 388 2.92 -5.78 -19.87
N LEU A 389 1.78 -5.86 -19.18
CA LEU A 389 1.75 -6.21 -17.76
C LEU A 389 2.09 -7.68 -17.55
N GLN A 390 1.50 -8.57 -18.35
CA GLN A 390 1.83 -9.98 -18.31
C GLN A 390 3.31 -10.21 -18.69
N SER A 391 3.80 -9.55 -19.76
CA SER A 391 5.20 -9.67 -20.16
C SER A 391 6.16 -9.16 -19.08
N MET A 392 5.80 -8.09 -18.37
CA MET A 392 6.58 -7.58 -17.24
C MET A 392 6.63 -8.60 -16.10
N GLN A 393 5.50 -9.21 -15.76
CA GLN A 393 5.43 -10.23 -14.71
C GLN A 393 6.28 -11.46 -15.07
N GLU A 394 6.14 -12.00 -16.28
CA GLU A 394 6.87 -13.19 -16.72
C GLU A 394 8.39 -12.98 -16.75
N ILE A 395 8.82 -11.82 -17.26
CA ILE A 395 10.24 -11.46 -17.31
C ILE A 395 10.78 -11.26 -15.89
N ASN A 396 10.07 -10.55 -15.01
CA ASN A 396 10.55 -10.30 -13.65
C ASN A 396 10.61 -11.58 -12.80
N GLN A 397 9.67 -12.51 -12.99
CA GLN A 397 9.67 -13.79 -12.27
C GLN A 397 10.76 -14.77 -12.73
N ASN A 398 11.17 -14.69 -14.01
CA ASN A 398 12.10 -15.65 -14.61
C ASN A 398 13.35 -14.99 -15.21
N PHE A 399 13.71 -13.78 -14.73
CA PHE A 399 14.72 -12.92 -15.35
C PHE A 399 16.03 -13.63 -15.70
N PRO A 400 16.66 -14.42 -14.79
CA PRO A 400 17.93 -15.10 -15.08
C PRO A 400 17.87 -16.07 -16.28
N THR A 401 16.70 -16.63 -16.59
CA THR A 401 16.52 -17.56 -17.71
C THR A 401 16.32 -16.88 -19.05
N VAL A 402 15.84 -15.64 -19.05
CA VAL A 402 15.51 -14.88 -20.27
C VAL A 402 16.58 -13.87 -20.67
N VAL A 403 17.57 -13.60 -19.80
CA VAL A 403 18.62 -12.59 -20.03
C VAL A 403 19.37 -12.80 -21.35
N SER A 404 19.73 -14.04 -21.72
CA SER A 404 20.43 -14.32 -22.98
C SER A 404 19.59 -14.01 -24.22
N SER A 405 18.27 -14.14 -24.13
CA SER A 405 17.38 -13.73 -25.21
C SER A 405 17.20 -12.21 -25.27
N LEU A 406 17.25 -11.53 -24.11
CA LEU A 406 17.09 -10.09 -24.02
C LEU A 406 18.33 -9.35 -24.53
N SER A 407 19.53 -9.84 -24.23
CA SER A 407 20.79 -9.22 -24.67
C SER A 407 20.92 -9.13 -26.19
N ARG A 408 20.35 -10.10 -26.91
CA ARG A 408 20.36 -10.16 -28.38
C ARG A 408 19.42 -9.14 -29.05
N MET A 409 18.54 -8.50 -28.29
CA MET A 409 17.60 -7.52 -28.82
C MET A 409 18.32 -6.21 -29.16
N LYS A 410 18.31 -5.83 -30.44
CA LYS A 410 18.90 -4.55 -30.89
C LYS A 410 17.93 -3.41 -30.67
N ILE A 411 18.34 -2.41 -29.89
CA ILE A 411 17.58 -1.16 -29.73
C ILE A 411 18.21 -0.04 -30.55
N PRO A 412 17.44 0.71 -31.35
CA PRO A 412 17.94 1.92 -32.00
C PRO A 412 18.43 2.96 -30.97
N ARG A 413 19.65 3.50 -31.16
CA ARG A 413 20.24 4.52 -30.25
C ARG A 413 19.36 5.75 -30.00
N ARG A 414 18.49 6.11 -30.95
CA ARG A 414 17.52 7.21 -30.80
C ARG A 414 16.50 6.94 -29.69
N THR A 415 16.06 5.69 -29.54
CA THR A 415 15.11 5.27 -28.49
C THR A 415 15.76 5.33 -27.11
N ILE A 416 17.01 4.87 -26.99
CA ILE A 416 17.78 4.96 -25.74
C ILE A 416 17.95 6.43 -25.32
N LYS A 417 18.33 7.32 -26.25
CA LYS A 417 18.44 8.76 -25.96
C LYS A 417 17.11 9.37 -25.53
N LYS A 418 15.99 8.95 -26.15
CA LYS A 418 14.65 9.41 -25.79
C LYS A 418 14.25 8.97 -24.37
N LEU A 419 14.50 7.70 -24.02
CA LEU A 419 14.26 7.14 -22.67
C LEU A 419 15.12 7.80 -21.58
N LEU A 420 16.37 8.15 -21.89
CA LEU A 420 17.24 8.88 -20.96
C LEU A 420 16.86 10.36 -20.82
N SER A 421 16.12 10.90 -21.80
CA SER A 421 15.64 12.29 -21.80
C SER A 421 14.20 12.45 -21.28
N THR A 422 13.46 11.36 -21.08
CA THR A 422 12.15 11.41 -20.46
C THR A 422 12.33 11.66 -18.98
N LEU A 423 11.98 12.87 -18.55
CA LEU A 423 11.82 13.20 -17.14
C LEU A 423 10.86 12.20 -16.49
N PRO A 424 11.06 11.84 -15.21
CA PRO A 424 10.07 11.04 -14.49
C PRO A 424 8.69 11.72 -14.63
N PRO A 425 7.59 10.95 -14.70
CA PRO A 425 6.26 11.54 -14.66
C PRO A 425 6.17 12.45 -13.44
N SER A 426 5.54 13.61 -13.60
CA SER A 426 5.25 14.50 -12.48
C SER A 426 4.42 13.68 -11.48
N GLU A 427 5.04 13.26 -10.38
CA GLU A 427 4.29 12.71 -9.26
C GLU A 427 3.22 13.74 -8.91
N ALA A 428 1.97 13.26 -8.85
CA ALA A 428 0.89 14.09 -8.39
C ALA A 428 1.20 14.54 -6.95
N SER A 429 0.95 15.82 -6.72
CA SER A 429 0.67 16.47 -5.44
C SER A 429 1.85 16.75 -4.48
N SER A 430 2.18 18.04 -4.45
CA SER A 430 2.89 18.75 -3.38
C SER A 430 4.43 18.64 -3.37
N PHE A 431 5.08 19.64 -3.96
CA PHE A 431 6.48 19.94 -3.68
C PHE A 431 6.58 21.07 -2.65
N ARG A 432 7.69 21.11 -1.92
CA ARG A 432 7.98 22.20 -0.98
C ARG A 432 8.97 23.19 -1.57
N VAL A 433 8.70 24.48 -1.37
CA VAL A 433 9.52 25.59 -1.81
C VAL A 433 9.92 26.44 -0.62
N ASP A 434 11.20 26.81 -0.54
CA ASP A 434 11.67 27.82 0.41
C ASP A 434 11.41 29.22 -0.18
N PHE A 435 10.37 29.89 0.35
CA PHE A 435 9.99 31.23 -0.10
C PHE A 435 10.48 32.35 0.82
N ARG A 436 11.39 32.08 1.77
CA ARG A 436 11.87 33.11 2.70
C ARG A 436 12.60 34.24 1.97
N SER A 437 11.96 35.39 1.88
CA SER A 437 12.43 36.53 1.08
C SER A 437 11.74 37.82 1.51
N THR A 438 12.40 38.96 1.28
CA THR A 438 11.82 40.31 1.45
C THR A 438 10.70 40.61 0.45
N HIS A 439 10.58 39.80 -0.60
CA HIS A 439 9.55 39.90 -1.63
C HIS A 439 8.20 39.34 -1.20
N VAL A 440 8.14 38.64 -0.07
CA VAL A 440 6.89 38.15 0.53
C VAL A 440 6.29 39.26 1.39
N ARG A 441 5.13 39.76 0.99
CA ARG A 441 4.47 40.90 1.64
C ARG A 441 3.40 40.40 2.61
N TYR A 442 3.67 40.53 3.91
CA TYR A 442 2.81 40.00 4.97
C TYR A 442 1.79 41.05 5.43
N LEU A 443 0.53 40.63 5.58
CA LEU A 443 -0.55 41.47 6.11
C LEU A 443 -0.46 41.64 7.64
N ASN A 444 0.01 40.60 8.34
CA ASN A 444 0.10 40.55 9.79
C ASN A 444 1.46 40.03 10.27
N ASN A 445 1.84 40.44 11.48
CA ASN A 445 3.05 40.02 12.16
C ASN A 445 2.74 39.53 13.59
N LEU A 446 2.80 38.21 13.78
CA LEU A 446 2.46 37.55 15.05
C LEU A 446 3.32 37.98 16.24
N GLU A 447 4.53 38.49 16.00
CA GLU A 447 5.44 38.92 17.07
C GLU A 447 5.31 40.40 17.40
N LYS A 448 4.82 41.21 16.46
CA LYS A 448 4.84 42.68 16.56
C LYS A 448 3.47 43.31 16.73
N ASP A 449 2.43 42.74 16.12
CA ASP A 449 1.12 43.41 16.11
C ASP A 449 0.46 43.34 17.49
N ASP A 450 -0.18 44.46 17.89
CA ASP A 450 -0.85 44.59 19.18
C ASP A 450 -1.93 43.52 19.41
N LEU A 451 -2.57 43.05 18.32
CA LEU A 451 -3.58 42.00 18.34
C LEU A 451 -3.04 40.68 18.94
N TYR A 452 -1.75 40.38 18.74
CA TYR A 452 -1.15 39.11 19.15
C TYR A 452 -0.32 39.20 20.45
N LYS A 453 -0.21 40.37 21.07
CA LYS A 453 0.57 40.55 22.33
C LYS A 453 0.09 39.69 23.49
N ARG A 454 -1.18 39.25 23.48
CA ARG A 454 -1.74 38.36 24.51
C ARG A 454 -1.25 36.92 24.41
N TRP A 455 -0.66 36.54 23.28
CA TRP A 455 -0.21 35.18 23.03
C TRP A 455 1.18 34.96 23.64
N ARG A 456 1.37 33.81 24.29
CA ARG A 456 2.64 33.45 24.94
C ARG A 456 3.68 33.08 23.88
N SER A 457 4.91 33.54 24.06
CA SER A 457 6.04 33.31 23.14
C SER A 457 6.91 32.10 23.48
N ASN A 458 6.58 31.34 24.54
CA ASN A 458 7.40 30.23 25.04
C ASN A 458 6.82 28.88 24.61
N ILE A 459 7.69 27.99 24.11
CA ILE A 459 7.33 26.69 23.53
C ILE A 459 7.30 25.55 24.55
N ASN A 460 7.81 25.77 25.77
CA ASN A 460 8.00 24.73 26.79
C ASN A 460 6.71 24.24 27.48
N ASP A 461 5.59 24.96 27.36
CA ASP A 461 4.29 24.54 27.91
C ASP A 461 3.46 23.83 26.82
N SER A 462 4.04 22.80 26.19
CA SER A 462 3.62 22.32 24.87
C SER A 462 2.20 21.71 24.84
N VAL A 463 1.63 21.28 25.97
CA VAL A 463 0.27 20.68 26.01
C VAL A 463 -0.82 21.74 26.16
N ASP A 464 -0.69 22.66 27.13
CA ASP A 464 -1.63 23.76 27.32
C ASP A 464 -1.62 24.73 26.14
N THR A 465 -0.47 24.87 25.50
CA THR A 465 -0.32 25.65 24.27
C THR A 465 -1.12 25.01 23.12
N ILE A 466 -1.05 23.68 22.94
CA ILE A 466 -1.83 22.95 21.92
C ILE A 466 -3.35 23.04 22.21
N LEU A 467 -3.77 22.89 23.46
CA LEU A 467 -5.19 23.08 23.86
C LEU A 467 -5.66 24.52 23.60
N SER A 468 -4.82 25.53 23.87
CA SER A 468 -5.15 26.93 23.55
C SER A 468 -5.15 27.21 22.03
N MET A 469 -4.32 26.50 21.26
CA MET A 469 -4.24 26.58 19.79
C MET A 469 -5.50 26.00 19.13
N TYR A 470 -6.07 24.93 19.71
CA TYR A 470 -7.36 24.38 19.28
C TYR A 470 -8.53 25.32 19.63
N ALA A 471 -8.54 25.89 20.84
CA ALA A 471 -9.64 26.72 21.32
C ALA A 471 -9.75 28.11 20.65
N ASN A 472 -8.66 28.67 20.12
CA ASN A 472 -8.60 30.08 19.70
C ASN A 472 -8.38 30.30 18.20
N ASN A 473 -8.54 29.30 17.33
CA ASN A 473 -8.28 29.37 15.89
C ASN A 473 -6.88 29.95 15.56
N PHE A 474 -5.90 29.05 15.40
CA PHE A 474 -4.48 29.36 15.14
C PHE A 474 -4.23 30.69 14.40
N PRO A 475 -3.42 31.62 14.96
CA PRO A 475 -3.10 32.85 14.26
C PRO A 475 -2.13 32.54 13.11
N ILE A 476 -2.63 32.59 11.87
CA ILE A 476 -1.87 32.32 10.64
C ILE A 476 -1.28 33.64 10.13
N ARG A 477 -0.02 33.61 9.64
CA ARG A 477 0.53 34.75 8.87
C ARG A 477 -0.01 34.70 7.44
N PHE A 478 -0.68 35.76 7.03
CA PHE A 478 -1.18 35.93 5.67
C PHE A 478 -0.22 36.81 4.90
N GLY A 479 0.10 36.42 3.68
CA GLY A 479 0.97 37.20 2.80
C GLY A 479 0.72 36.87 1.34
N VAL A 480 1.23 37.75 0.47
CA VAL A 480 1.14 37.61 -0.98
C VAL A 480 2.51 37.78 -1.62
N ILE A 481 2.71 37.08 -2.73
CA ILE A 481 3.86 37.28 -3.62
C ILE A 481 3.27 37.70 -4.97
N LEU A 482 3.65 38.89 -5.43
CA LEU A 482 3.12 39.47 -6.67
C LEU A 482 4.18 39.40 -7.76
N TYR A 483 3.78 39.09 -8.99
CA TYR A 483 4.66 39.03 -10.15
C TYR A 483 3.97 39.46 -11.44
N SER A 484 4.76 39.88 -12.44
CA SER A 484 4.27 40.14 -13.80
C SER A 484 4.50 38.93 -14.71
N ALA A 485 3.42 38.34 -15.24
CA ALA A 485 3.50 37.26 -16.20
C ALA A 485 4.19 37.69 -17.51
N LYS A 486 3.99 38.94 -17.95
CA LYS A 486 4.66 39.48 -19.16
C LYS A 486 6.16 39.65 -18.94
N LEU A 487 6.58 40.10 -17.77
CA LEU A 487 8.00 40.23 -17.43
C LEU A 487 8.68 38.86 -17.33
N ILE A 488 8.02 37.88 -16.70
CA ILE A 488 8.55 36.51 -16.62
C ILE A 488 8.75 35.89 -18.00
N LYS A 489 7.81 36.08 -18.95
CA LYS A 489 7.99 35.63 -20.34
C LYS A 489 9.22 36.27 -21.01
N LYS A 490 9.53 37.53 -20.72
CA LYS A 490 10.75 38.20 -21.22
C LYS A 490 12.01 37.59 -20.59
N ILE A 491 12.00 37.32 -19.29
CA ILE A 491 13.11 36.68 -18.56
C ILE A 491 13.38 35.26 -19.09
N GLU A 492 12.32 34.49 -19.38
CA GLU A 492 12.43 33.15 -19.95
C GLU A 492 13.08 33.16 -21.34
N GLN A 493 12.78 34.16 -22.16
CA GLN A 493 13.40 34.37 -23.48
C GLN A 493 14.87 34.82 -23.39
N GLN A 494 15.29 35.42 -22.28
CA GLN A 494 16.64 35.94 -22.04
C GLN A 494 17.49 35.03 -21.13
N ALA A 495 17.14 33.75 -21.02
CA ALA A 495 17.89 32.74 -20.25
C ALA A 495 18.08 33.07 -18.75
N GLY A 496 17.13 33.79 -18.14
CA GLY A 496 17.11 34.03 -16.69
C GLY A 496 17.80 35.31 -16.22
N GLU A 497 18.31 36.14 -17.12
CA GLU A 497 18.81 37.48 -16.76
C GLU A 497 17.68 38.52 -16.78
N LEU A 498 17.71 39.46 -15.85
CA LEU A 498 16.84 40.64 -15.91
C LEU A 498 17.19 41.43 -17.19
N PRO A 499 16.20 41.95 -17.93
CA PRO A 499 16.48 42.84 -19.04
C PRO A 499 17.29 44.03 -18.49
N LEU A 500 18.56 44.14 -18.86
CA LEU A 500 19.36 45.34 -18.59
C LEU A 500 18.50 46.52 -19.03
N SER A 501 18.10 47.36 -18.06
CA SER A 501 17.35 48.57 -18.32
C SER A 501 18.18 49.39 -19.30
N SER A 502 17.84 49.33 -20.57
CA SER A 502 18.37 50.22 -21.58
C SER A 502 17.89 51.60 -21.18
N ALA A 503 18.77 52.32 -20.49
CA ALA A 503 18.60 53.73 -20.24
C ALA A 503 18.32 54.41 -21.60
N GLY A 504 17.06 54.79 -21.81
CA GLY A 504 16.70 55.89 -22.68
C GLY A 504 16.25 55.60 -24.12
N LYS A 505 16.10 54.37 -24.61
CA LYS A 505 15.62 54.14 -25.99
C LYS A 505 14.83 52.84 -26.19
N ASP A 506 13.72 52.69 -25.48
CA ASP A 506 12.52 52.13 -26.13
C ASP A 506 11.29 52.49 -25.30
N GLY A 507 10.26 53.03 -25.96
CA GLY A 507 9.00 53.43 -25.34
C GLY A 507 8.12 52.25 -24.96
N SER A 508 8.68 51.20 -24.35
CA SER A 508 7.86 50.07 -23.89
C SER A 508 7.12 50.48 -22.62
N MET A 509 5.83 50.76 -22.77
CA MET A 509 4.86 50.98 -21.70
C MET A 509 5.08 49.96 -20.57
N GLU A 510 5.17 50.45 -19.32
CA GLU A 510 5.28 49.59 -18.13
C GLU A 510 4.10 48.60 -18.12
N ASP A 511 4.38 47.33 -17.85
CA ASP A 511 3.31 46.34 -17.74
C ASP A 511 2.40 46.70 -16.56
N ILE A 512 1.09 46.55 -16.74
CA ILE A 512 0.09 46.89 -15.73
C ILE A 512 0.34 46.14 -14.42
N SER A 513 0.74 44.86 -14.49
CA SER A 513 1.10 44.07 -13.31
C SER A 513 2.31 44.67 -12.59
N SER A 514 3.33 45.11 -13.33
CA SER A 514 4.50 45.78 -12.77
C SER A 514 4.12 47.12 -12.12
N LEU A 515 3.22 47.89 -12.74
CA LEU A 515 2.66 49.12 -12.18
C LEU A 515 1.91 48.86 -10.86
N ILE A 516 1.04 47.83 -10.81
CA ILE A 516 0.31 47.45 -9.60
C ILE A 516 1.28 47.08 -8.48
N ILE A 517 2.31 46.27 -8.77
CA ILE A 517 3.32 45.86 -7.77
C ILE A 517 4.08 47.08 -7.26
N ARG A 518 4.50 47.98 -8.16
CA ARG A 518 5.22 49.21 -7.80
C ARG A 518 4.41 50.10 -6.87
N LEU A 519 3.14 50.34 -7.21
CA LEU A 519 2.22 51.15 -6.40
C LEU A 519 1.89 50.46 -5.06
N PHE A 520 1.73 49.14 -5.04
CA PHE A 520 1.52 48.36 -3.83
C PHE A 520 2.70 48.52 -2.84
N ILE A 521 3.94 48.33 -3.31
CA ILE A 521 5.14 48.46 -2.47
C ILE A 521 5.25 49.87 -1.89
N TYR A 522 4.92 50.89 -2.69
CA TYR A 522 4.92 52.27 -2.20
C TYR A 522 3.89 52.50 -1.08
N ILE A 523 2.66 51.99 -1.25
CA ILE A 523 1.61 52.14 -0.23
C ILE A 523 2.01 51.41 1.05
N GLU A 524 2.54 50.19 0.93
CA GLU A 524 2.98 49.38 2.05
C GLU A 524 4.05 50.10 2.89
N GLU A 525 5.06 50.69 2.24
CA GLU A 525 6.17 51.36 2.93
C GLU A 525 5.77 52.69 3.57
N ASN A 526 4.85 53.45 2.97
CA ASN A 526 4.53 54.82 3.42
C ASN A 526 3.25 54.89 4.27
N TYR A 527 2.28 54.01 4.05
CA TYR A 527 0.96 54.05 4.69
C TYR A 527 0.59 52.74 5.40
N GLY A 528 1.39 51.68 5.25
CA GLY A 528 1.24 50.41 5.96
C GLY A 528 0.53 49.31 5.16
N PRO A 529 0.63 48.06 5.62
CA PRO A 529 0.18 46.88 4.87
C PRO A 529 -1.34 46.83 4.68
N GLN A 530 -2.13 47.25 5.67
CA GLN A 530 -3.60 47.23 5.57
C GLN A 530 -4.12 48.05 4.38
N LEU A 531 -3.56 49.23 4.17
CA LEU A 531 -3.96 50.11 3.07
C LEU A 531 -3.46 49.56 1.71
N ALA A 532 -2.30 48.91 1.68
CA ALA A 532 -1.77 48.28 0.47
C ALA A 532 -2.64 47.10 0.01
N PHE A 533 -3.13 46.26 0.93
CA PHE A 533 -4.07 45.19 0.61
C PHE A 533 -5.45 45.73 0.23
N GLN A 534 -5.89 46.86 0.81
CA GLN A 534 -7.10 47.55 0.38
C GLN A 534 -6.97 48.05 -1.07
N PHE A 535 -5.80 48.54 -1.48
CA PHE A 535 -5.53 48.91 -2.88
C PHE A 535 -5.72 47.71 -3.82
N LEU A 536 -5.19 46.52 -3.49
CA LEU A 536 -5.42 45.32 -4.30
C LEU A 536 -6.91 44.95 -4.38
N SER A 537 -7.65 45.11 -3.27
CA SER A 537 -9.09 44.88 -3.26
C SER A 537 -9.83 45.84 -4.19
N ASN A 538 -9.47 47.13 -4.18
CA ASN A 538 -10.07 48.15 -5.06
C ASN A 538 -9.77 47.86 -6.53
N VAL A 539 -8.53 47.48 -6.87
CA VAL A 539 -8.16 47.05 -8.22
C VAL A 539 -8.96 45.81 -8.66
N ASN A 540 -9.20 44.85 -7.75
CA ASN A 540 -9.98 43.65 -8.06
C ASN A 540 -11.49 43.93 -8.21
N LYS A 541 -12.05 44.92 -7.50
CA LYS A 541 -13.45 45.34 -7.67
C LYS A 541 -13.67 45.93 -9.06
N LEU A 542 -12.76 46.79 -9.52
CA LEU A 542 -12.78 47.33 -10.89
C LEU A 542 -12.74 46.22 -11.94
N ARG A 543 -12.00 45.13 -11.68
CA ARG A 543 -11.98 43.94 -12.54
C ARG A 543 -13.31 43.17 -12.55
N SER A 544 -14.11 43.25 -11.49
CA SER A 544 -15.34 42.46 -11.32
C SER A 544 -16.62 43.21 -11.76
N GLU A 545 -16.62 44.55 -11.72
CA GLU A 545 -17.78 45.37 -12.03
C GLU A 545 -17.95 45.68 -13.54
N GLU A 546 -16.88 45.54 -14.34
CA GLU A 546 -16.87 45.96 -15.75
C GLU A 546 -16.76 44.80 -16.77
N ASP A 547 -16.86 43.52 -16.37
CA ASP A 547 -16.68 42.34 -17.25
C ASP A 547 -15.35 42.37 -18.05
N LEU A 548 -14.34 43.02 -17.48
CA LEU A 548 -13.06 43.28 -18.13
C LEU A 548 -12.12 42.06 -18.06
N THR A 549 -11.73 41.53 -19.21
CA THR A 549 -10.63 40.56 -19.31
C THR A 549 -9.28 41.23 -18.99
N GLU A 550 -8.24 40.45 -18.70
CA GLU A 550 -6.86 40.94 -18.41
C GLU A 550 -6.29 41.89 -19.48
N GLU A 551 -6.88 41.91 -20.68
CA GLU A 551 -6.51 42.77 -21.81
C GLU A 551 -7.21 44.14 -21.82
N THR A 552 -8.16 44.37 -20.91
CA THR A 552 -9.04 45.58 -20.92
C THR A 552 -8.87 46.49 -19.72
N LEU A 553 -8.08 46.09 -18.71
CA LEU A 553 -7.68 46.99 -17.63
C LEU A 553 -6.67 48.01 -18.18
N GLU A 554 -6.95 49.30 -18.08
CA GLU A 554 -6.03 50.34 -18.53
C GLU A 554 -5.26 50.96 -17.36
N VAL A 555 -4.13 51.62 -17.67
CA VAL A 555 -3.28 52.30 -16.68
C VAL A 555 -4.09 53.31 -15.84
N HIS A 556 -5.03 54.02 -16.46
CA HIS A 556 -5.81 55.06 -15.79
C HIS A 556 -6.77 54.47 -14.72
N HIS A 557 -7.25 53.24 -14.88
CA HIS A 557 -8.05 52.55 -13.86
C HIS A 557 -7.23 52.24 -12.60
N VAL A 558 -5.99 51.79 -12.79
CA VAL A 558 -5.06 51.45 -11.70
C VAL A 558 -4.63 52.73 -10.96
N GLU A 559 -4.32 53.79 -11.70
CA GLU A 559 -4.01 55.11 -11.14
C GLU A 559 -5.22 55.68 -10.37
N GLY A 560 -6.44 55.50 -10.88
CA GLY A 560 -7.68 55.85 -10.18
C GLY A 560 -7.83 55.14 -8.83
N ALA A 561 -7.68 53.81 -8.83
CA ALA A 561 -7.73 53.00 -7.60
C ALA A 561 -6.64 53.40 -6.59
N PHE A 562 -5.44 53.74 -7.08
CA PHE A 562 -4.36 54.25 -6.24
C PHE A 562 -4.74 55.56 -5.57
N VAL A 563 -5.22 56.53 -6.37
CA VAL A 563 -5.66 57.85 -5.89
C VAL A 563 -6.74 57.71 -4.82
N GLU A 564 -7.77 56.90 -5.08
CA GLU A 564 -8.86 56.65 -4.12
C GLU A 564 -8.33 56.06 -2.81
N THR A 565 -7.39 55.10 -2.90
CA THR A 565 -6.86 54.41 -1.73
C THR A 565 -6.03 55.33 -0.84
N ILE A 566 -5.24 56.25 -1.41
CA ILE A 566 -4.39 57.16 -0.63
C ILE A 566 -5.10 58.46 -0.25
N LEU A 567 -6.17 58.85 -0.93
CA LEU A 567 -6.92 60.11 -0.71
C LEU A 567 -7.19 60.42 0.78
N PRO A 568 -7.57 59.46 1.65
CA PRO A 568 -7.86 59.74 3.05
C PRO A 568 -6.63 60.07 3.92
N LYS A 569 -5.41 59.81 3.43
CA LYS A 569 -4.16 59.87 4.22
C LYS A 569 -3.16 60.92 3.72
N VAL A 570 -3.34 61.48 2.53
CA VAL A 570 -2.36 62.38 1.91
C VAL A 570 -2.77 63.86 2.06
N LYS A 571 -1.79 64.72 2.37
CA LYS A 571 -1.97 66.17 2.51
C LYS A 571 -1.74 66.96 1.20
N SER A 572 -1.09 66.33 0.22
CA SER A 572 -0.82 66.84 -1.13
C SER A 572 -1.69 66.14 -2.18
N PRO A 573 -1.83 66.70 -3.40
CA PRO A 573 -2.53 66.05 -4.49
C PRO A 573 -1.95 64.65 -4.78
N PRO A 574 -2.77 63.59 -4.78
CA PRO A 574 -2.34 62.22 -5.14
C PRO A 574 -1.64 62.10 -6.50
N GLN A 575 -1.96 62.99 -7.44
CA GLN A 575 -1.38 63.04 -8.78
C GLN A 575 0.11 63.43 -8.77
N ASP A 576 0.54 64.27 -7.82
CA ASP A 576 1.96 64.65 -7.68
C ASP A 576 2.80 63.45 -7.20
N VAL A 577 2.18 62.56 -6.41
CA VAL A 577 2.80 61.32 -5.93
C VAL A 577 3.01 60.34 -7.09
N LEU A 578 2.02 60.18 -7.98
CA LEU A 578 2.14 59.36 -9.19
C LEU A 578 3.28 59.86 -10.10
N LEU A 579 3.35 61.17 -10.34
CA LEU A 579 4.42 61.78 -11.14
C LEU A 579 5.81 61.60 -10.52
N LYS A 580 5.91 61.62 -9.18
CA LYS A 580 7.15 61.33 -8.47
C LYS A 580 7.54 59.86 -8.62
N LEU A 581 6.58 58.95 -8.45
CA LEU A 581 6.81 57.50 -8.57
C LEU A 581 7.14 57.06 -9.99
N GLN A 582 6.70 57.79 -11.00
CA GLN A 582 7.08 57.54 -12.39
C GLN A 582 8.56 57.86 -12.65
N LYS A 583 9.14 58.81 -11.90
CA LYS A 583 10.56 59.19 -12.00
C LYS A 583 11.46 58.37 -11.09
N GLU A 584 10.91 57.77 -10.04
CA GLU A 584 11.65 57.02 -9.04
C GLU A 584 11.84 55.55 -9.46
N LEU A 585 13.09 55.15 -9.75
CA LEU A 585 13.40 53.80 -10.23
C LEU A 585 13.45 52.75 -9.11
N THR A 586 13.60 53.15 -7.85
CA THR A 586 13.79 52.25 -6.69
C THR A 586 12.63 51.27 -6.49
N PHE A 587 11.39 51.74 -6.62
CA PHE A 587 10.20 50.89 -6.50
C PHE A 587 9.96 50.03 -7.75
N LYS A 588 10.44 50.50 -8.90
CA LYS A 588 10.37 49.76 -10.16
C LYS A 588 11.32 48.56 -10.14
N GLU A 589 12.58 48.78 -9.74
CA GLU A 589 13.57 47.70 -9.58
C GLU A 589 13.07 46.64 -8.59
N ARG A 590 12.51 47.05 -7.45
CA ARG A 590 11.94 46.11 -6.47
C ARG A 590 10.72 45.33 -6.98
N ALA A 591 9.93 45.90 -7.89
CA ALA A 591 8.84 45.18 -8.56
C ALA A 591 9.37 44.13 -9.56
N GLU A 592 10.46 44.45 -10.25
CA GLU A 592 11.14 43.53 -11.17
C GLU A 592 11.84 42.38 -10.41
N GLU A 593 12.51 42.68 -9.30
CA GLU A 593 13.11 41.69 -8.40
C GLU A 593 12.06 40.73 -7.82
N SER A 594 10.86 41.20 -7.48
CA SER A 594 9.75 40.35 -7.03
C SER A 594 9.34 39.33 -8.10
N SER A 595 9.33 39.75 -9.38
CA SER A 595 9.01 38.86 -10.49
C SER A 595 10.15 37.86 -10.76
N LEU A 596 11.40 38.29 -10.64
CA LEU A 596 12.57 37.40 -10.73
C LEU A 596 12.58 36.36 -9.61
N PHE A 597 12.18 36.75 -8.39
CA PHE A 597 12.05 35.83 -7.27
C PHE A 597 11.06 34.70 -7.57
N VAL A 598 9.87 35.01 -8.10
CA VAL A 598 8.89 34.01 -8.53
C VAL A 598 9.40 33.13 -9.67
N PHE A 599 10.17 33.70 -10.61
CA PHE A 599 10.82 32.94 -11.68
C PHE A 599 11.80 31.91 -11.12
N ASN A 600 12.66 32.31 -10.19
CA ASN A 600 13.65 31.42 -9.56
C ASN A 600 12.99 30.28 -8.76
N LEU A 601 11.82 30.53 -8.16
CA LEU A 601 11.05 29.51 -7.46
C LEU A 601 10.28 28.55 -8.40
N GLY A 602 10.22 28.84 -9.70
CA GLY A 602 9.47 28.03 -10.67
C GLY A 602 7.95 28.11 -10.55
N LEU A 603 7.42 28.95 -9.65
CA LEU A 603 5.98 29.06 -9.36
C LEU A 603 5.18 29.66 -10.50
N PHE A 604 5.83 30.37 -11.42
CA PHE A 604 5.18 31.01 -12.58
C PHE A 604 4.54 30.03 -13.57
N LYS A 605 4.94 28.75 -13.54
CA LYS A 605 4.37 27.69 -14.38
C LYS A 605 3.00 27.23 -13.89
N LEU A 606 2.66 27.54 -12.65
CA LEU A 606 1.41 27.17 -12.01
C LEU A 606 0.38 28.29 -12.18
N LYS A 607 -0.91 27.93 -12.20
CA LYS A 607 -1.97 28.91 -11.97
C LYS A 607 -1.88 29.39 -10.51
N CYS A 608 -2.53 30.52 -10.18
CA CYS A 608 -2.55 31.13 -8.84
C CYS A 608 -2.53 30.05 -7.74
N CYS A 609 -1.41 29.90 -7.04
CA CYS A 609 -1.16 28.77 -6.14
C CYS A 609 -1.10 29.24 -4.68
N LEU A 610 -1.51 28.36 -3.78
CA LEU A 610 -1.46 28.59 -2.34
C LEU A 610 -0.17 27.98 -1.77
N LEU A 611 0.56 28.77 -0.98
CA LEU A 611 1.76 28.33 -0.27
C LEU A 611 1.48 28.20 1.22
N MET A 612 1.53 26.96 1.75
CA MET A 612 1.35 26.68 3.18
C MET A 612 2.58 25.98 3.76
N ASN A 613 3.36 26.68 4.59
CA ASN A 613 4.60 26.14 5.17
C ASN A 613 5.56 25.54 4.13
N GLY A 614 5.63 26.18 2.96
CA GLY A 614 6.44 25.79 1.82
C GLY A 614 5.73 24.84 0.87
N LEU A 615 4.65 24.19 1.29
CA LEU A 615 3.85 23.30 0.45
C LEU A 615 3.11 24.10 -0.63
N VAL A 616 3.27 23.71 -1.89
CA VAL A 616 2.56 24.30 -3.02
C VAL A 616 1.27 23.53 -3.29
N SER A 617 0.13 24.22 -3.26
CA SER A 617 -1.19 23.67 -3.58
C SER A 617 -1.81 24.43 -4.75
N GLU A 618 -2.32 23.69 -5.72
CA GLU A 618 -3.06 24.26 -6.86
C GLU A 618 -4.56 24.31 -6.52
N PRO A 619 -5.27 25.40 -6.88
CA PRO A 619 -6.68 25.60 -6.55
C PRO A 619 -7.66 24.68 -7.31
N THR A 620 -7.15 23.70 -8.07
CA THR A 620 -7.97 22.69 -8.78
C THR A 620 -8.00 21.32 -8.09
N GLU A 621 -7.33 21.17 -6.93
CA GLU A 621 -7.48 20.02 -6.02
C GLU A 621 -8.59 20.22 -5.00
#